data_AF-L1LG06-F1
#
_entry.id   AF-L1LG06-F1
#
_cell.length_a   1.000
_cell.length_b   1.000
_cell.length_c   1.000
_cell.angle_alpha   90.00
_cell.angle_beta   90.00
_cell.angle_gamma   90.00
#
_symmetry.space_group_name_H-M   'P 1'
#
loop_
_entity.id
_entity.type
_entity.pdbx_description
1 polymer ?
#
loop_
_entity_poly.entity_id
_entity_poly.type
_entity_poly.pdbx_seq_one_letter_code
_entity_poly.pdbx_strand_id
1 'polypeptide(L)'
;MEISVENEEDIVSNLTIVIILDQRENELLGFDFVSLPEANIVSGIWNLRPGAHFIYIKDDESEEADETRFGEFIYLKKGEIKVIRRSADETGSPFEIVEDYCNESYKESVINGKFKNRMANVPKELADLWSSMTDCINGELINKLRPIRRAIKSRGQKLQRDSIVTGRGDVPDPSAVEFEDEFSRLSINSKGGHSDECETPNDNYIYYSDIPLFDSKIKDIKNITPEMVTRMHLDTSYILDHLRDEYQSSRGGYKCTEYGRNYHLYVLGELQFSFILFLLCYNIDSFEQYKKLLRAFCNAETVLIENENLTHKLFKTLQLHIETWDESNDVFQKDNFFVTYLANLREIVLDNEIELSHSSRHFKRLEDSFKLKFGISLADLDMINNCDP
;
A
#
# COMPACT_ATOMS: atom_id res chain seq x y z
N MET A 1 0.91 10.37 34.63
CA MET A 1 -0.29 11.12 35.03
C MET A 1 -1.29 10.08 35.47
N GLU A 2 -1.51 9.95 36.78
CA GLU A 2 -2.47 8.98 37.33
C GLU A 2 -3.89 9.38 36.93
N ILE A 3 -4.62 8.43 36.36
CA ILE A 3 -6.01 8.62 35.94
C ILE A 3 -6.88 8.49 37.19
N SER A 4 -7.74 9.48 37.43
CA SER A 4 -8.71 9.50 38.53
C SER A 4 -9.90 8.57 38.21
N VAL A 5 -10.23 7.71 39.17
CA VAL A 5 -11.10 6.52 39.08
C VAL A 5 -12.55 6.78 38.61
N GLU A 6 -13.06 8.01 38.64
CA GLU A 6 -14.46 8.30 38.28
C GLU A 6 -14.73 8.53 36.78
N ASN A 7 -13.70 8.50 35.91
CA ASN A 7 -13.84 8.71 34.46
C ASN A 7 -13.33 7.54 33.58
N GLU A 8 -12.89 6.42 34.17
CA GLU A 8 -12.21 5.36 33.42
C GLU A 8 -13.15 4.51 32.53
N GLU A 9 -14.39 4.24 32.97
CA GLU A 9 -15.33 3.39 32.21
C GLU A 9 -15.82 4.06 30.90
N ASP A 10 -16.13 5.35 30.93
CA ASP A 10 -16.57 6.11 29.74
C ASP A 10 -15.44 6.35 28.74
N ILE A 11 -14.20 6.45 29.22
CA ILE A 11 -13.01 6.54 28.37
C ILE A 11 -12.76 5.19 27.69
N VAL A 12 -12.74 4.08 28.44
CA VAL A 12 -12.45 2.75 27.90
C VAL A 12 -13.54 2.27 26.92
N SER A 13 -14.80 2.64 27.13
CA SER A 13 -15.91 2.26 26.23
C SER A 13 -15.78 2.82 24.80
N ASN A 14 -15.00 3.90 24.61
CA ASN A 14 -14.76 4.53 23.30
C ASN A 14 -13.37 4.25 22.73
N LEU A 15 -12.48 3.60 23.47
CA LEU A 15 -11.14 3.29 23.01
C LEU A 15 -11.16 2.09 22.06
N THR A 16 -10.52 2.27 20.91
CA THR A 16 -10.17 1.15 20.02
C THR A 16 -8.85 0.56 20.49
N ILE A 17 -8.82 -0.75 20.71
CA ILE A 17 -7.71 -1.46 21.36
C ILE A 17 -7.42 -2.77 20.60
N VAL A 18 -6.14 -3.11 20.47
CA VAL A 18 -5.70 -4.44 20.05
C VAL A 18 -4.97 -5.10 21.22
N ILE A 19 -5.34 -6.33 21.55
CA ILE A 19 -4.66 -7.18 22.53
C ILE A 19 -3.93 -8.28 21.77
N ILE A 20 -2.65 -8.47 22.06
CA ILE A 20 -1.82 -9.51 21.46
C ILE A 20 -1.48 -10.55 22.52
N LEU A 21 -1.78 -11.81 22.20
CA LEU A 21 -1.51 -12.97 23.04
C LEU A 21 -0.38 -13.81 22.45
N ASP A 22 0.33 -14.50 23.34
CA ASP A 22 1.29 -15.56 23.01
C ASP A 22 2.44 -15.12 22.06
N GLN A 23 2.89 -13.86 22.17
CA GLN A 23 4.08 -13.40 21.46
C GLN A 23 5.30 -14.27 21.84
N ARG A 24 6.19 -14.53 20.88
CA ARG A 24 7.39 -15.34 21.11
C ARG A 24 8.53 -14.44 21.61
N GLU A 25 9.44 -15.00 22.40
CA GLU A 25 10.53 -14.23 23.04
C GLU A 25 11.57 -13.65 22.06
N ASN A 26 11.63 -14.20 20.84
CA ASN A 26 12.58 -13.82 19.80
C ASN A 26 11.94 -13.04 18.63
N GLU A 27 10.69 -12.61 18.78
CA GLU A 27 9.92 -11.94 17.74
C GLU A 27 9.54 -10.52 18.20
N LEU A 28 9.97 -9.50 17.47
CA LEU A 28 9.50 -8.14 17.67
C LEU A 28 8.16 -7.97 16.96
N LEU A 29 7.20 -7.38 17.67
CA LEU A 29 5.91 -7.04 17.09
C LEU A 29 5.94 -5.62 16.57
N GLY A 30 5.54 -5.44 15.33
CA GLY A 30 5.29 -4.14 14.73
C GLY A 30 3.82 -3.90 14.46
N PHE A 31 3.45 -2.63 14.51
CA PHE A 31 2.11 -2.13 14.31
C PHE A 31 2.19 -0.78 13.60
N ASP A 32 1.65 -0.72 12.39
CA ASP A 32 1.71 0.44 11.51
C ASP A 32 3.17 0.90 11.31
N PHE A 33 3.49 2.16 11.60
CA PHE A 33 4.85 2.71 11.53
C PHE A 33 5.72 2.42 12.77
N VAL A 34 5.19 1.75 13.79
CA VAL A 34 5.87 1.56 15.07
C VAL A 34 6.27 0.10 15.24
N SER A 35 7.51 -0.15 15.67
CA SER A 35 7.91 -1.44 16.23
C SER A 35 7.94 -1.34 17.76
N LEU A 36 7.38 -2.35 18.43
CA LEU A 36 7.42 -2.43 19.88
C LEU A 36 8.86 -2.71 20.33
N PRO A 37 9.30 -2.08 21.43
CA PRO A 37 10.74 -2.01 21.76
C PRO A 37 11.33 -3.35 22.19
N GLU A 38 10.52 -4.25 22.76
CA GLU A 38 10.97 -5.53 23.30
C GLU A 38 9.87 -6.60 23.15
N ALA A 39 10.28 -7.83 22.88
CA ALA A 39 9.38 -8.97 22.79
C ALA A 39 8.72 -9.28 24.16
N ASN A 40 7.45 -9.70 24.14
CA ASN A 40 6.70 -10.16 25.32
C ASN A 40 6.44 -9.15 26.45
N ILE A 41 6.89 -7.90 26.30
CA ILE A 41 6.62 -6.84 27.28
C ILE A 41 5.23 -6.26 27.07
N VAL A 42 4.92 -5.92 25.83
CA VAL A 42 3.67 -5.28 25.44
C VAL A 42 2.67 -6.35 25.01
N SER A 43 1.51 -6.37 25.66
CA SER A 43 0.40 -7.28 25.36
C SER A 43 -0.79 -6.58 24.72
N GLY A 44 -0.68 -5.29 24.44
CA GLY A 44 -1.72 -4.58 23.72
C GLY A 44 -1.33 -3.17 23.32
N ILE A 45 -2.10 -2.63 22.38
CA ILE A 45 -1.96 -1.29 21.84
C ILE A 45 -3.31 -0.60 21.98
N TRP A 46 -3.32 0.56 22.60
CA TRP A 46 -4.55 1.33 22.87
C TRP A 46 -4.54 2.68 22.17
N ASN A 47 -5.70 3.35 22.19
CA ASN A 47 -5.93 4.67 21.60
C ASN A 47 -5.72 4.68 20.07
N LEU A 48 -6.13 3.59 19.41
CA LEU A 48 -6.03 3.43 17.97
C LEU A 48 -7.14 4.22 17.25
N ARG A 49 -6.81 4.76 16.08
CA ARG A 49 -7.81 5.31 15.17
C ARG A 49 -8.65 4.15 14.58
N PRO A 50 -9.95 4.31 14.33
CA PRO A 50 -10.70 3.33 13.55
C PRO A 50 -10.18 3.30 12.11
N GLY A 51 -10.15 2.13 11.50
CA GLY A 51 -9.69 1.95 10.11
C GLY A 51 -8.80 0.73 9.91
N ALA A 52 -8.05 0.74 8.82
CA ALA A 52 -7.06 -0.28 8.51
C ALA A 52 -5.80 -0.10 9.38
N HIS A 53 -5.23 -1.21 9.81
CA HIS A 53 -3.95 -1.29 10.51
C HIS A 53 -3.14 -2.45 9.97
N PHE A 54 -1.81 -2.31 9.96
CA PHE A 54 -0.92 -3.38 9.53
C PHE A 54 -0.14 -3.88 10.73
N ILE A 55 -0.38 -5.13 11.10
CA ILE A 55 0.34 -5.78 12.19
C ILE A 55 1.33 -6.78 11.60
N TYR A 56 2.55 -6.77 12.11
CA TYR A 56 3.62 -7.60 11.58
C TYR A 56 4.57 -8.06 12.67
N ILE A 57 5.33 -9.09 12.32
CA ILE A 57 6.43 -9.63 13.09
C ILE A 57 7.70 -9.27 12.36
N LYS A 58 8.71 -8.90 13.14
CA LYS A 58 10.09 -8.68 12.70
C LYS A 58 10.98 -9.61 13.52
N ASP A 59 11.97 -10.21 12.87
CA ASP A 59 13.00 -10.98 13.57
C ASP A 59 13.94 -10.01 14.31
N ASP A 60 14.16 -10.25 15.61
CA ASP A 60 15.00 -9.39 16.45
C ASP A 60 16.49 -9.42 16.04
N GLU A 61 16.90 -10.50 15.36
CA GLU A 61 18.29 -10.74 14.98
C GLU A 61 18.66 -10.22 13.57
N SER A 62 17.71 -9.71 12.78
CA SER A 62 18.01 -9.22 11.43
C SER A 62 18.67 -7.84 11.49
N GLU A 63 19.80 -7.67 10.79
CA GLU A 63 20.37 -6.34 10.52
C GLU A 63 19.34 -5.45 9.80
N GLU A 64 19.40 -4.13 9.97
CA GLU A 64 18.44 -3.17 9.38
C GLU A 64 18.26 -3.35 7.85
N ALA A 65 19.31 -3.79 7.16
CA ALA A 65 19.31 -4.03 5.71
C ALA A 65 18.59 -5.33 5.28
N ASP A 66 18.45 -6.30 6.18
CA ASP A 66 17.84 -7.62 5.93
C ASP A 66 16.52 -7.81 6.71
N GLU A 67 15.91 -6.72 7.19
CA GLU A 67 14.68 -6.79 7.97
C GLU A 67 13.51 -7.40 7.17
N THR A 68 13.13 -8.61 7.55
CA THR A 68 11.93 -9.25 7.02
C THR A 68 10.74 -8.97 7.93
N ARG A 69 9.70 -8.35 7.34
CA ARG A 69 8.40 -8.19 8.00
C ARG A 69 7.44 -9.27 7.55
N PHE A 70 6.76 -9.89 8.50
CA PHE A 70 5.73 -10.90 8.26
C PHE A 70 4.43 -10.49 8.94
N GLY A 71 3.44 -10.08 8.17
CA GLY A 71 2.26 -9.42 8.72
C GLY A 71 0.98 -9.61 7.95
N GLU A 72 -0.08 -8.99 8.46
CA GLU A 72 -1.39 -8.93 7.82
C GLU A 72 -2.08 -7.60 8.12
N PHE A 73 -3.01 -7.22 7.24
CA PHE A 73 -3.91 -6.11 7.52
C PHE A 73 -5.07 -6.56 8.39
N ILE A 74 -5.41 -5.74 9.39
CA ILE A 74 -6.63 -5.83 10.17
C ILE A 74 -7.45 -4.57 9.98
N TYR A 75 -8.77 -4.68 10.10
CA TYR A 75 -9.67 -3.53 10.17
C TYR A 75 -10.25 -3.43 11.58
N LEU A 76 -10.23 -2.23 12.16
CA LEU A 76 -10.73 -1.91 13.49
C LEU A 76 -11.90 -0.93 13.41
N LYS A 77 -13.02 -1.30 14.02
CA LYS A 77 -14.17 -0.41 14.21
C LYS A 77 -13.95 0.49 15.43
N LYS A 78 -14.64 1.61 15.46
CA LYS A 78 -14.60 2.53 16.60
C LYS A 78 -15.06 1.82 17.89
N GLY A 79 -14.23 1.88 18.94
CA GLY A 79 -14.52 1.24 20.22
C GLY A 79 -14.38 -0.28 20.21
N GLU A 80 -13.80 -0.85 19.15
CA GLU A 80 -13.52 -2.29 19.07
C GLU A 80 -12.32 -2.63 19.95
N ILE A 81 -12.47 -3.66 20.78
CA ILE A 81 -11.34 -4.37 21.37
C ILE A 81 -11.16 -5.65 20.55
N LYS A 82 -10.04 -5.74 19.84
CA LYS A 82 -9.70 -6.89 19.02
C LYS A 82 -8.62 -7.71 19.69
N VAL A 83 -8.91 -8.97 19.95
CA VAL A 83 -7.97 -9.90 20.56
C VAL A 83 -7.41 -10.81 19.48
N ILE A 84 -6.09 -10.80 19.34
CA ILE A 84 -5.35 -11.61 18.39
C ILE A 84 -4.31 -12.43 19.12
N ARG A 85 -4.09 -13.65 18.65
CA ARG A 85 -3.07 -14.56 19.16
C ARG A 85 -2.01 -14.77 18.10
N ARG A 86 -0.73 -14.76 18.49
CA ARG A 86 0.35 -15.20 17.60
C ARG A 86 0.15 -16.68 17.24
N SER A 87 0.03 -16.98 15.95
CA SER A 87 -0.21 -18.36 15.50
C SER A 87 0.97 -19.28 15.83
N ALA A 88 0.64 -20.53 16.18
CA ALA A 88 1.62 -21.60 16.27
C ALA A 88 2.06 -22.09 14.88
N ASP A 89 1.23 -21.90 13.86
CA ASP A 89 1.54 -22.27 12.48
C ASP A 89 2.42 -21.20 11.81
N GLU A 90 3.60 -21.62 11.35
CA GLU A 90 4.54 -20.75 10.64
C GLU A 90 4.27 -20.69 9.12
N THR A 91 3.38 -21.55 8.63
CA THR A 91 3.03 -21.67 7.21
C THR A 91 1.77 -20.90 6.83
N GLY A 92 1.00 -20.43 7.82
CA GLY A 92 -0.28 -19.76 7.65
C GLY A 92 -0.26 -18.28 8.04
N SER A 93 -1.38 -17.79 8.57
CA SER A 93 -1.51 -16.42 9.07
C SER A 93 -0.59 -16.20 10.27
N PRO A 94 0.14 -15.07 10.38
CA PRO A 94 0.95 -14.78 11.56
C PRO A 94 0.09 -14.69 12.83
N PHE A 95 -1.17 -14.27 12.68
CA PHE A 95 -2.09 -14.10 13.80
C PHE A 95 -3.42 -14.83 13.58
N GLU A 96 -3.97 -15.32 14.68
CA GLU A 96 -5.28 -15.94 14.79
C GLU A 96 -6.22 -14.98 15.52
N ILE A 97 -7.43 -14.80 14.97
CA ILE A 97 -8.48 -14.06 15.66
C ILE A 97 -9.06 -14.97 16.72
N VAL A 98 -9.10 -14.50 17.96
CA VAL A 98 -9.73 -15.24 19.05
C VAL A 98 -11.23 -14.92 19.03
N GLU A 99 -12.01 -15.71 18.27
CA GLU A 99 -13.46 -15.53 18.13
C GLU A 99 -14.25 -16.03 19.36
N ASP A 100 -13.79 -17.12 19.98
CA ASP A 100 -14.52 -17.82 21.02
C ASP A 100 -14.16 -17.30 22.42
N TYR A 101 -15.17 -16.74 23.09
CA TYR A 101 -15.18 -16.24 24.46
C TYR A 101 -14.32 -14.98 24.73
N CYS A 102 -14.97 -13.95 25.26
CA CYS A 102 -14.39 -12.87 26.06
C CYS A 102 -14.08 -11.52 25.40
N ASN A 103 -14.75 -11.04 24.34
CA ASN A 103 -14.74 -9.58 24.14
C ASN A 103 -15.17 -8.84 25.42
N GLU A 104 -16.18 -9.36 26.14
CA GLU A 104 -16.57 -8.83 27.45
C GLU A 104 -15.53 -9.09 28.55
N SER A 105 -15.01 -10.31 28.72
CA SER A 105 -14.04 -10.56 29.81
C SER A 105 -12.64 -9.97 29.55
N TYR A 106 -12.22 -9.77 28.30
CA TYR A 106 -11.04 -8.97 27.96
C TYR A 106 -11.30 -7.48 28.11
N LYS A 107 -12.49 -6.98 27.73
CA LYS A 107 -12.94 -5.62 28.09
C LYS A 107 -12.86 -5.40 29.60
N GLU A 108 -13.46 -6.28 30.38
CA GLU A 108 -13.37 -6.26 31.85
C GLU A 108 -11.91 -6.37 32.32
N SER A 109 -11.07 -7.18 31.67
CA SER A 109 -9.66 -7.30 32.05
C SER A 109 -8.86 -6.02 31.75
N VAL A 110 -9.18 -5.31 30.68
CA VAL A 110 -8.63 -3.99 30.37
C VAL A 110 -9.12 -2.95 31.40
N ILE A 111 -10.43 -2.90 31.66
CA ILE A 111 -11.05 -1.98 32.64
C ILE A 111 -10.48 -2.22 34.05
N ASN A 112 -10.35 -3.49 34.45
CA ASN A 112 -9.80 -3.90 35.75
C ASN A 112 -8.26 -3.75 35.82
N GLY A 113 -7.62 -3.20 34.79
CA GLY A 113 -6.19 -2.90 34.80
C GLY A 113 -5.27 -4.12 34.75
N LYS A 114 -5.73 -5.30 34.29
CA LYS A 114 -4.87 -6.50 34.18
C LYS A 114 -3.72 -6.31 33.19
N PHE A 115 -3.88 -5.40 32.22
CA PHE A 115 -2.86 -5.04 31.24
C PHE A 115 -2.09 -3.76 31.62
N LYS A 116 -2.27 -3.25 32.85
CA LYS A 116 -1.56 -2.05 33.31
C LYS A 116 -0.05 -2.24 33.15
N ASN A 117 0.62 -1.25 32.56
CA ASN A 117 2.04 -1.27 32.20
C ASN A 117 2.44 -2.24 31.07
N ARG A 118 1.49 -2.93 30.43
CA ARG A 118 1.70 -3.79 29.25
C ARG A 118 0.96 -3.29 28.01
N MET A 119 0.48 -2.05 28.05
CA MET A 119 -0.17 -1.39 26.92
C MET A 119 0.76 -0.33 26.32
N ALA A 120 1.00 -0.39 25.02
CA ALA A 120 1.70 0.64 24.28
C ALA A 120 0.72 1.65 23.67
N ASN A 121 1.12 2.92 23.60
CA ASN A 121 0.39 3.98 22.91
C ASN A 121 1.13 4.34 21.62
N VAL A 122 0.42 4.37 20.49
CA VAL A 122 0.99 4.91 19.26
C VAL A 122 1.02 6.44 19.39
N PRO A 123 2.17 7.10 19.16
CA PRO A 123 2.25 8.55 19.14
C PRO A 123 1.16 9.15 18.25
N LYS A 124 0.49 10.21 18.72
CA LYS A 124 -0.69 10.75 18.06
C LYS A 124 -0.40 11.16 16.62
N GLU A 125 0.78 11.73 16.39
CA GLU A 125 1.26 12.17 15.08
C GLU A 125 1.35 11.00 14.10
N LEU A 126 1.90 9.85 14.55
CA LEU A 126 2.00 8.64 13.74
C LEU A 126 0.63 8.00 13.50
N ALA A 127 -0.25 7.99 14.51
CA ALA A 127 -1.61 7.47 14.38
C ALA A 127 -2.45 8.31 13.39
N ASP A 128 -2.31 9.63 13.44
CA ASP A 128 -3.02 10.56 12.53
C ASP A 128 -2.46 10.46 11.10
N LEU A 129 -1.15 10.30 10.94
CA LEU A 129 -0.50 10.04 9.66
C LEU A 129 -0.96 8.70 9.07
N TRP A 130 -0.89 7.61 9.84
CA TRP A 130 -1.33 6.28 9.39
C TRP A 130 -2.80 6.27 8.96
N SER A 131 -3.67 6.86 9.77
CA SER A 131 -5.10 6.98 9.45
C SER A 131 -5.34 7.79 8.18
N SER A 132 -4.47 8.75 7.86
CA SER A 132 -4.56 9.53 6.62
C SER A 132 -3.99 8.79 5.41
N MET A 133 -2.95 7.98 5.60
CA MET A 133 -2.31 7.15 4.56
C MET A 133 -3.18 5.97 4.12
N THR A 134 -4.10 5.54 4.97
CA THR A 134 -4.93 4.34 4.77
C THR A 134 -6.43 4.64 4.72
N ASP A 135 -6.81 5.91 4.48
CA ASP A 135 -8.20 6.38 4.58
C ASP A 135 -9.15 5.81 3.49
N CYS A 136 -8.59 5.21 2.44
CA CYS A 136 -9.31 4.50 1.38
C CYS A 136 -9.17 2.96 1.49
N ILE A 137 -8.43 2.47 2.49
CA ILE A 137 -8.31 1.03 2.78
C ILE A 137 -9.38 0.62 3.79
N ASN A 138 -10.42 -0.04 3.30
CA ASN A 138 -11.50 -0.54 4.16
C ASN A 138 -11.48 -2.06 4.33
N GLY A 139 -12.36 -2.57 5.21
CA GLY A 139 -12.43 -4.00 5.51
C GLY A 139 -12.82 -4.86 4.31
N GLU A 140 -13.68 -4.35 3.41
CA GLU A 140 -14.06 -5.05 2.17
C GLU A 140 -12.85 -5.19 1.24
N LEU A 141 -12.06 -4.13 1.09
CA LEU A 141 -10.85 -4.12 0.27
C LEU A 141 -9.76 -5.03 0.83
N ILE A 142 -9.49 -4.98 2.14
CA ILE A 142 -8.54 -5.88 2.79
C ILE A 142 -8.91 -7.34 2.52
N ASN A 143 -10.19 -7.68 2.62
CA ASN A 143 -10.65 -9.05 2.39
C ASN A 143 -10.53 -9.49 0.93
N LYS A 144 -10.70 -8.56 -0.03
CA LYS A 144 -10.51 -8.83 -1.46
C LYS A 144 -9.03 -9.05 -1.79
N LEU A 145 -8.13 -8.19 -1.30
CA LEU A 145 -6.74 -8.17 -1.71
C LEU A 145 -5.86 -9.17 -0.96
N ARG A 146 -6.18 -9.50 0.30
CA ARG A 146 -5.31 -10.33 1.14
C ARG A 146 -5.03 -11.71 0.51
N PRO A 147 -3.82 -12.27 0.70
CA PRO A 147 -3.53 -13.65 0.33
C PRO A 147 -4.49 -14.65 1.00
N ILE A 148 -4.63 -15.86 0.43
CA ILE A 148 -5.48 -16.92 1.02
C ILE A 148 -5.00 -17.25 2.44
N ARG A 149 -3.68 -17.33 2.62
CA ARG A 149 -3.06 -17.57 3.94
C ARG A 149 -3.06 -16.34 4.85
N ARG A 150 -3.60 -15.20 4.39
CA ARG A 150 -3.63 -13.88 5.05
C ARG A 150 -2.25 -13.28 5.35
N ALA A 151 -1.20 -13.98 4.97
CA ALA A 151 0.16 -13.73 5.39
C ALA A 151 0.92 -12.97 4.28
N ILE A 152 1.48 -11.81 4.60
CA ILE A 152 2.30 -11.02 3.70
C ILE A 152 3.73 -11.02 4.24
N LYS A 153 4.67 -11.52 3.44
CA LYS A 153 6.09 -11.55 3.76
C LYS A 153 6.83 -10.46 2.99
N SER A 154 7.85 -9.90 3.63
CA SER A 154 8.84 -9.09 2.93
C SER A 154 9.43 -9.89 1.79
N ARG A 155 9.43 -9.31 0.60
CA ARG A 155 10.03 -9.91 -0.60
C ARG A 155 11.21 -9.03 -1.00
N GLY A 156 12.15 -8.89 -0.07
CA GLY A 156 13.42 -8.22 -0.34
C GLY A 156 14.12 -8.86 -1.54
N GLN A 157 14.83 -8.04 -2.32
CA GLN A 157 15.76 -8.51 -3.33
C GLN A 157 16.74 -9.50 -2.70
N LYS A 158 16.48 -10.80 -2.83
CA LYS A 158 17.56 -11.73 -3.14
C LYS A 158 17.97 -11.44 -4.59
N LEU A 159 18.66 -10.31 -4.81
CA LEU A 159 19.59 -10.24 -5.93
C LEU A 159 20.52 -11.42 -5.70
N GLN A 160 20.45 -12.40 -6.59
CA GLN A 160 21.29 -13.58 -6.58
C GLN A 160 22.76 -13.13 -6.53
N ARG A 161 23.36 -13.14 -5.34
CA ARG A 161 24.83 -13.17 -5.21
C ARG A 161 25.38 -14.59 -5.35
N ASP A 162 24.51 -15.58 -5.51
CA ASP A 162 24.89 -16.97 -5.70
C ASP A 162 24.86 -17.33 -7.18
N SER A 163 25.94 -16.99 -7.91
CA SER A 163 26.58 -17.79 -8.98
C SER A 163 27.57 -16.96 -9.81
N ILE A 164 28.61 -16.38 -9.20
CA ILE A 164 29.87 -16.16 -9.92
C ILE A 164 30.93 -17.05 -9.28
N VAL A 165 30.88 -18.33 -9.66
CA VAL A 165 32.02 -19.22 -9.51
C VAL A 165 33.10 -18.73 -10.48
N THR A 166 34.05 -18.01 -9.90
CA THR A 166 35.46 -17.84 -10.30
C THR A 166 35.87 -18.28 -11.71
N GLY A 167 36.02 -17.29 -12.59
CA GLY A 167 36.74 -17.41 -13.86
C GLY A 167 37.56 -16.15 -14.15
N ARG A 168 38.71 -16.02 -13.48
CA ARG A 168 39.86 -15.13 -13.76
C ARG A 168 39.59 -13.75 -14.40
N GLY A 169 39.67 -12.74 -13.53
CA GLY A 169 40.40 -11.50 -13.79
C GLY A 169 39.74 -10.52 -14.75
N ASP A 170 38.82 -9.70 -14.22
CA ASP A 170 38.67 -8.29 -14.53
C ASP A 170 37.84 -7.65 -13.40
N VAL A 171 38.24 -6.46 -12.93
CA VAL A 171 37.54 -5.70 -11.89
C VAL A 171 36.37 -4.96 -12.55
N PRO A 172 35.10 -5.16 -12.14
CA PRO A 172 33.99 -4.42 -12.72
C PRO A 172 33.94 -2.98 -12.21
N ASP A 173 33.68 -2.05 -13.12
CA ASP A 173 33.40 -0.64 -12.88
C ASP A 173 32.07 -0.49 -12.08
N PRO A 174 32.03 0.27 -10.96
CA PRO A 174 30.81 0.46 -10.16
C PRO A 174 29.69 1.28 -10.82
N SER A 175 29.88 1.79 -12.04
CA SER A 175 28.95 2.73 -12.68
C SER A 175 27.90 2.10 -13.63
N ALA A 176 27.82 0.78 -13.74
CA ALA A 176 26.98 0.10 -14.74
C ALA A 176 25.85 -0.78 -14.16
N VAL A 177 25.11 -0.28 -13.16
CA VAL A 177 23.84 -0.92 -12.76
C VAL A 177 22.70 -0.27 -13.56
N GLU A 178 22.60 -0.62 -14.84
CA GLU A 178 21.48 -0.22 -15.70
C GLU A 178 20.23 -1.00 -15.29
N PHE A 179 19.27 -0.31 -14.65
CA PHE A 179 17.93 -0.82 -14.35
C PHE A 179 17.00 -0.50 -15.53
N GLU A 180 17.30 -1.02 -16.73
CA GLU A 180 16.40 -0.85 -17.88
C GLU A 180 16.09 -2.16 -18.62
N ASP A 181 14.78 -2.40 -18.71
CA ASP A 181 14.03 -3.18 -19.70
C ASP A 181 14.29 -4.69 -19.87
N GLU A 182 14.14 -5.46 -18.79
CA GLU A 182 13.94 -6.92 -18.87
C GLU A 182 12.46 -7.34 -18.87
N PHE A 183 11.51 -6.42 -19.11
CA PHE A 183 10.07 -6.75 -19.15
C PHE A 183 9.57 -7.03 -20.57
N SER A 184 10.23 -6.49 -21.61
CA SER A 184 9.90 -6.76 -23.01
C SER A 184 10.08 -8.23 -23.43
N ARG A 185 10.81 -9.06 -22.65
CA ARG A 185 11.05 -10.49 -22.96
C ARG A 185 10.15 -11.46 -22.20
N LEU A 186 9.51 -11.05 -21.12
CA LEU A 186 8.68 -11.93 -20.29
C LEU A 186 7.22 -12.04 -20.77
N SER A 187 6.81 -11.26 -21.77
CA SER A 187 5.46 -11.32 -22.36
C SER A 187 5.37 -12.13 -23.67
N ILE A 188 6.43 -12.82 -24.08
CA ILE A 188 6.44 -13.71 -25.26
C ILE A 188 7.01 -15.06 -24.87
N ASN A 189 6.24 -15.86 -24.14
CA ASN A 189 6.24 -17.34 -24.23
C ASN A 189 5.09 -17.94 -23.39
N SER A 190 3.86 -17.55 -23.72
CA SER A 190 2.67 -18.36 -23.41
C SER A 190 2.25 -19.12 -24.66
N LYS A 191 3.09 -20.05 -25.15
CA LYS A 191 2.68 -21.17 -26.01
C LYS A 191 3.71 -22.32 -25.94
N GLY A 192 3.35 -23.38 -25.22
CA GLY A 192 3.67 -24.76 -25.59
C GLY A 192 5.01 -25.33 -25.11
N GLY A 193 5.00 -25.90 -23.90
CA GLY A 193 5.93 -26.93 -23.47
C GLY A 193 5.25 -27.78 -22.40
N HIS A 194 4.81 -28.99 -22.76
CA HIS A 194 4.25 -29.94 -21.81
C HIS A 194 5.34 -30.38 -20.82
N SER A 195 5.23 -29.92 -19.58
CA SER A 195 5.68 -30.67 -18.40
C SER A 195 4.48 -30.78 -17.46
N ASP A 196 3.96 -32.02 -17.34
CA ASP A 196 2.96 -32.41 -16.36
C ASP A 196 3.56 -32.32 -14.95
N GLU A 197 3.58 -31.13 -14.37
CA GLU A 197 3.61 -30.97 -12.91
C GLU A 197 2.55 -29.93 -12.56
N CYS A 198 1.51 -30.39 -11.85
CA CYS A 198 0.43 -29.56 -11.35
C CYS A 198 1.02 -28.64 -10.27
N GLU A 199 1.55 -27.48 -10.66
CA GLU A 199 1.96 -26.44 -9.71
C GLU A 199 0.70 -25.98 -8.96
N THR A 200 0.60 -26.34 -7.69
CA THR A 200 -0.42 -25.79 -6.79
C THR A 200 -0.28 -24.25 -6.80
N PRO A 201 -1.37 -23.48 -6.94
CA PRO A 201 -1.31 -22.03 -6.85
C PRO A 201 -0.60 -21.63 -5.56
N ASN A 202 0.42 -20.80 -5.63
CA ASN A 202 1.14 -20.33 -4.45
C ASN A 202 0.16 -19.46 -3.63
N ASP A 203 -0.40 -20.00 -2.53
CA ASP A 203 -1.47 -19.37 -1.72
C ASP A 203 -1.08 -18.02 -1.04
N ASN A 204 0.14 -17.54 -1.29
CA ASN A 204 0.73 -16.33 -0.70
C ASN A 204 0.65 -15.09 -1.60
N TYR A 205 0.08 -15.16 -2.80
CA TYR A 205 -0.07 -13.99 -3.66
C TYR A 205 -1.13 -13.00 -3.14
N ILE A 206 -0.84 -11.71 -3.26
CA ILE A 206 -1.80 -10.64 -3.05
C ILE A 206 -2.69 -10.57 -4.30
N TYR A 207 -4.00 -10.55 -4.12
CA TYR A 207 -4.99 -10.56 -5.20
C TYR A 207 -5.29 -9.14 -5.69
N TYR A 208 -4.25 -8.47 -6.20
CA TYR A 208 -4.42 -7.20 -6.88
C TYR A 208 -5.36 -7.31 -8.07
N SER A 209 -6.03 -6.20 -8.41
CA SER A 209 -6.89 -6.16 -9.58
C SER A 209 -6.03 -6.18 -10.85
N ASP A 210 -6.49 -6.92 -11.86
CA ASP A 210 -5.79 -7.01 -13.13
C ASP A 210 -5.91 -5.69 -13.89
N ILE A 211 -4.82 -4.95 -13.99
CA ILE A 211 -4.79 -3.70 -14.74
C ILE A 211 -4.78 -4.06 -16.22
N PRO A 212 -5.82 -3.69 -16.99
CA PRO A 212 -5.94 -4.08 -18.39
C PRO A 212 -4.72 -3.58 -19.16
N LEU A 213 -3.96 -4.51 -19.73
CA LEU A 213 -2.90 -4.16 -20.66
C LEU A 213 -3.53 -3.48 -21.86
N PHE A 214 -2.95 -2.35 -22.26
CA PHE A 214 -3.38 -1.56 -23.42
C PHE A 214 -3.66 -2.46 -24.63
N ASP A 215 -2.72 -3.35 -24.95
CA ASP A 215 -2.82 -4.28 -26.07
C ASP A 215 -3.96 -5.30 -25.95
N SER A 216 -4.34 -5.70 -24.74
CA SER A 216 -5.44 -6.65 -24.53
C SER A 216 -6.77 -6.00 -24.90
N LYS A 217 -6.98 -4.76 -24.43
CA LYS A 217 -8.23 -4.04 -24.70
C LYS A 217 -8.34 -3.62 -26.17
N ILE A 218 -7.21 -3.29 -26.81
CA ILE A 218 -7.14 -3.01 -28.25
C ILE A 218 -7.62 -4.22 -29.08
N LYS A 219 -7.22 -5.43 -28.70
CA LYS A 219 -7.59 -6.66 -29.43
C LYS A 219 -9.09 -6.97 -29.37
N ASP A 220 -9.78 -6.54 -28.32
CA ASP A 220 -11.22 -6.75 -28.14
C ASP A 220 -12.09 -5.74 -28.91
N ILE A 221 -11.50 -4.62 -29.35
CA ILE A 221 -12.21 -3.56 -30.10
C ILE A 221 -12.23 -3.94 -31.59
N LYS A 222 -13.40 -4.39 -32.06
CA LYS A 222 -13.61 -4.85 -33.45
C LYS A 222 -13.21 -3.83 -34.55
N ASN A 223 -13.33 -2.53 -34.27
CA ASN A 223 -13.02 -1.45 -35.20
C ASN A 223 -12.17 -0.36 -34.50
N ILE A 224 -10.93 -0.68 -34.15
CA ILE A 224 -10.06 0.30 -33.52
C ILE A 224 -9.48 1.27 -34.56
N THR A 225 -9.57 2.58 -34.29
CA THR A 225 -8.97 3.61 -35.12
C THR A 225 -7.67 4.13 -34.49
N PRO A 226 -6.71 4.66 -35.27
CA PRO A 226 -5.51 5.29 -34.73
C PRO A 226 -5.83 6.42 -33.72
N GLU A 227 -6.88 7.19 -34.00
CA GLU A 227 -7.37 8.23 -33.08
C GLU A 227 -7.81 7.65 -31.72
N MET A 228 -8.52 6.51 -31.72
CA MET A 228 -8.91 5.83 -30.49
C MET A 228 -7.70 5.31 -29.72
N VAL A 229 -6.71 4.75 -30.42
CA VAL A 229 -5.44 4.30 -29.80
C VAL A 229 -4.74 5.46 -29.12
N THR A 230 -4.56 6.58 -29.84
CA THR A 230 -3.94 7.80 -29.28
C THR A 230 -4.71 8.28 -28.06
N ARG A 231 -6.04 8.37 -28.14
CA ARG A 231 -6.88 8.81 -27.02
C ARG A 231 -6.75 7.91 -25.79
N MET A 232 -6.74 6.59 -25.98
CA MET A 232 -6.55 5.64 -24.89
C MET A 232 -5.11 5.62 -24.36
N HIS A 233 -4.14 6.15 -25.10
CA HIS A 233 -2.77 6.28 -24.61
C HIS A 233 -2.61 7.53 -23.74
N LEU A 234 -3.29 8.62 -24.10
CA LEU A 234 -3.26 9.90 -23.40
C LEU A 234 -4.18 9.92 -22.17
N ASP A 235 -5.38 9.34 -22.27
CA ASP A 235 -6.35 9.30 -21.17
C ASP A 235 -6.57 7.86 -20.67
N THR A 236 -6.10 7.57 -19.46
CA THR A 236 -6.24 6.28 -18.78
C THR A 236 -7.53 6.16 -17.96
N SER A 237 -8.47 7.09 -18.08
CA SER A 237 -9.79 7.04 -17.42
C SER A 237 -10.51 5.70 -17.65
N TYR A 238 -10.38 5.12 -18.84
CA TYR A 238 -10.97 3.81 -19.15
C TYR A 238 -10.39 2.64 -18.32
N ILE A 239 -9.16 2.77 -17.80
CA ILE A 239 -8.53 1.79 -16.91
C ILE A 239 -9.21 1.88 -15.55
N LEU A 240 -9.32 3.09 -15.01
CA LEU A 240 -9.97 3.32 -13.72
C LEU A 240 -11.44 2.89 -13.75
N ASP A 241 -12.15 3.17 -14.84
CA ASP A 241 -13.53 2.73 -15.03
C ASP A 241 -13.68 1.21 -15.14
N HIS A 242 -12.72 0.54 -15.77
CA HIS A 242 -12.71 -0.92 -15.80
C HIS A 242 -12.55 -1.50 -14.39
N LEU A 243 -11.56 -1.02 -13.63
CA LEU A 243 -11.31 -1.46 -12.26
C LEU A 243 -12.51 -1.13 -11.35
N ARG A 244 -13.10 0.06 -11.48
CA ARG A 244 -14.34 0.46 -10.82
C ARG A 244 -15.45 -0.56 -11.05
N ASP A 245 -15.64 -0.99 -12.30
CA ASP A 245 -16.69 -1.96 -12.67
C ASP A 245 -16.40 -3.36 -12.10
N GLU A 246 -15.14 -3.76 -11.95
CA GLU A 246 -14.77 -5.00 -11.26
C GLU A 246 -15.16 -4.96 -9.78
N TYR A 247 -14.84 -3.87 -9.10
CA TYR A 247 -15.24 -3.63 -7.71
C TYR A 247 -16.76 -3.57 -7.54
N GLN A 248 -17.46 -2.97 -8.50
CA GLN A 248 -18.93 -2.89 -8.49
C GLN A 248 -19.60 -4.25 -8.72
N SER A 249 -19.09 -5.03 -9.67
CA SER A 249 -19.73 -6.27 -10.12
C SER A 249 -19.59 -7.44 -9.15
N SER A 250 -18.82 -7.30 -8.07
CA SER A 250 -18.54 -8.35 -7.08
C SER A 250 -17.97 -9.63 -7.73
N ARG A 251 -17.28 -9.50 -8.88
CA ARG A 251 -16.61 -10.62 -9.54
C ARG A 251 -15.62 -11.23 -8.54
N GLY A 252 -15.76 -12.53 -8.27
CA GLY A 252 -14.99 -13.24 -7.24
C GLY A 252 -15.69 -13.41 -5.89
N GLY A 253 -16.96 -13.02 -5.74
CA GLY A 253 -17.75 -13.31 -4.53
C GLY A 253 -17.56 -12.32 -3.38
N TYR A 254 -16.78 -11.27 -3.58
CA TYR A 254 -16.55 -10.20 -2.61
C TYR A 254 -17.43 -8.99 -2.92
N LYS A 255 -18.17 -8.52 -1.93
CA LYS A 255 -19.06 -7.36 -2.06
C LYS A 255 -18.36 -6.11 -1.54
N CYS A 256 -18.31 -5.08 -2.36
CA CYS A 256 -17.78 -3.76 -2.03
C CYS A 256 -18.95 -2.77 -2.01
N THR A 257 -19.28 -2.17 -0.87
CA THR A 257 -20.40 -1.23 -0.74
C THR A 257 -20.17 -0.04 0.19
N GLU A 258 -19.12 -0.05 1.02
CA GLU A 258 -18.81 1.02 1.97
C GLU A 258 -18.68 2.40 1.33
N TYR A 259 -18.11 2.51 0.12
CA TYR A 259 -18.02 3.78 -0.62
C TYR A 259 -19.27 4.12 -1.45
N GLY A 260 -20.38 3.41 -1.23
CA GLY A 260 -21.65 3.63 -1.92
C GLY A 260 -21.51 3.42 -3.43
N ARG A 261 -21.63 4.49 -4.21
CA ARG A 261 -21.50 4.45 -5.69
C ARG A 261 -20.11 4.88 -6.19
N ASN A 262 -19.23 5.36 -5.31
CA ASN A 262 -17.91 5.85 -5.70
C ASN A 262 -16.88 4.71 -5.68
N TYR A 263 -17.03 3.75 -6.59
CA TYR A 263 -16.18 2.56 -6.62
C TYR A 263 -14.72 2.87 -7.00
N HIS A 264 -14.45 4.04 -7.60
CA HIS A 264 -13.08 4.52 -7.82
C HIS A 264 -12.29 4.68 -6.51
N LEU A 265 -12.96 4.87 -5.37
CA LEU A 265 -12.30 4.90 -4.05
C LEU A 265 -11.72 3.54 -3.64
N TYR A 266 -12.26 2.41 -4.12
CA TYR A 266 -11.61 1.11 -3.91
C TYR A 266 -10.32 0.99 -4.72
N VAL A 267 -10.30 1.56 -5.93
CA VAL A 267 -9.09 1.61 -6.76
C VAL A 267 -8.01 2.50 -6.09
N LEU A 268 -8.41 3.64 -5.52
CA LEU A 268 -7.51 4.48 -4.73
C LEU A 268 -7.05 3.78 -3.45
N GLY A 269 -7.93 3.00 -2.80
CA GLY A 269 -7.56 2.16 -1.68
C GLY A 269 -6.53 1.10 -2.06
N GLU A 270 -6.62 0.51 -3.25
CA GLU A 270 -5.63 -0.45 -3.76
C GLU A 270 -4.28 0.22 -4.04
N LEU A 271 -4.28 1.48 -4.51
CA LEU A 271 -3.07 2.31 -4.62
C LEU A 271 -2.43 2.54 -3.24
N GLN A 272 -3.21 2.89 -2.22
CA GLN A 272 -2.71 3.03 -0.85
C GLN A 272 -2.18 1.71 -0.29
N PHE A 273 -2.92 0.61 -0.48
CA PHE A 273 -2.56 -0.72 0.01
C PHE A 273 -1.23 -1.19 -0.58
N SER A 274 -1.07 -1.05 -1.90
CA SER A 274 0.18 -1.38 -2.59
C SER A 274 1.34 -0.49 -2.16
N PHE A 275 1.11 0.81 -1.97
CA PHE A 275 2.14 1.71 -1.44
C PHE A 275 2.61 1.31 -0.03
N ILE A 276 1.69 1.00 0.90
CA ILE A 276 2.04 0.61 2.27
C ILE A 276 2.84 -0.69 2.31
N LEU A 277 2.48 -1.69 1.49
CA LEU A 277 3.21 -2.95 1.46
C LEU A 277 4.57 -2.83 0.77
N PHE A 278 4.69 -1.96 -0.22
CA PHE A 278 6.00 -1.58 -0.75
C PHE A 278 6.84 -0.90 0.33
N LEU A 279 6.31 0.14 0.98
CA LEU A 279 7.02 0.93 1.98
C LEU A 279 7.44 0.11 3.19
N LEU A 280 6.54 -0.71 3.73
CA LEU A 280 6.81 -1.44 4.96
C LEU A 280 7.49 -2.79 4.69
N CYS A 281 7.08 -3.51 3.66
CA CYS A 281 7.53 -4.88 3.44
C CYS A 281 8.47 -5.03 2.24
N TYR A 282 8.89 -3.94 1.60
CA TYR A 282 9.69 -3.99 0.36
C TYR A 282 9.10 -4.96 -0.67
N ASN A 283 7.76 -5.08 -0.72
CA ASN A 283 7.10 -6.04 -1.58
C ASN A 283 7.13 -5.53 -3.03
N ILE A 284 7.88 -6.22 -3.89
CA ILE A 284 8.10 -5.82 -5.29
C ILE A 284 6.81 -5.91 -6.11
N ASP A 285 5.96 -6.92 -5.87
CA ASP A 285 4.69 -7.05 -6.59
C ASP A 285 3.76 -5.87 -6.25
N SER A 286 3.74 -5.45 -4.98
CA SER A 286 3.07 -4.24 -4.53
C SER A 286 3.66 -2.97 -5.15
N PHE A 287 4.98 -2.88 -5.28
CA PHE A 287 5.62 -1.75 -5.96
C PHE A 287 5.22 -1.65 -7.44
N GLU A 288 5.20 -2.77 -8.16
CA GLU A 288 4.76 -2.82 -9.55
C GLU A 288 3.29 -2.44 -9.70
N GLN A 289 2.43 -2.95 -8.82
CA GLN A 289 1.02 -2.56 -8.83
C GLN A 289 0.84 -1.06 -8.54
N TYR A 290 1.58 -0.54 -7.56
CA TYR A 290 1.59 0.87 -7.23
C TYR A 290 1.97 1.73 -8.45
N LYS A 291 3.05 1.40 -9.18
CA LYS A 291 3.46 2.12 -10.39
C LYS A 291 2.37 2.14 -11.45
N LYS A 292 1.72 0.99 -11.70
CA LYS A 292 0.66 0.89 -12.71
C LYS A 292 -0.58 1.68 -12.34
N LEU A 293 -1.02 1.61 -11.07
CA LEU A 293 -2.17 2.39 -10.58
C LEU A 293 -1.84 3.89 -10.55
N LEU A 294 -0.64 4.27 -10.13
CA LEU A 294 -0.19 5.66 -10.13
C LEU A 294 -0.24 6.24 -11.54
N ARG A 295 0.31 5.53 -12.53
CA ARG A 295 0.19 5.91 -13.95
C ARG A 295 -1.26 6.09 -14.36
N ALA A 296 -2.13 5.14 -14.01
CA ALA A 296 -3.54 5.17 -14.38
C ALA A 296 -4.29 6.36 -13.77
N PHE A 297 -3.96 6.79 -12.55
CA PHE A 297 -4.54 8.01 -11.95
C PHE A 297 -3.96 9.28 -12.57
N CYS A 298 -2.64 9.31 -12.76
CA CYS A 298 -1.91 10.47 -13.27
C CYS A 298 -2.15 10.79 -14.75
N ASN A 299 -2.90 9.95 -15.47
CA ASN A 299 -3.30 10.19 -16.86
C ASN A 299 -4.84 10.10 -17.03
N ALA A 300 -5.63 10.11 -15.95
CA ALA A 300 -7.09 9.94 -16.03
C ALA A 300 -7.87 11.26 -16.00
N GLU A 301 -7.65 12.11 -16.99
CA GLU A 301 -8.25 13.45 -17.09
C GLU A 301 -9.77 13.42 -16.87
N THR A 302 -10.49 12.62 -17.66
CA THR A 302 -11.97 12.56 -17.61
C THR A 302 -12.47 12.18 -16.20
N VAL A 303 -11.91 11.14 -15.59
CA VAL A 303 -12.33 10.67 -14.25
C VAL A 303 -12.02 11.71 -13.16
N LEU A 304 -10.90 12.42 -13.25
CA LEU A 304 -10.53 13.43 -12.26
C LEU A 304 -11.43 14.66 -12.34
N ILE A 305 -11.87 15.06 -13.53
CA ILE A 305 -12.82 16.15 -13.72
C ILE A 305 -14.21 15.78 -13.19
N GLU A 306 -14.66 14.55 -13.47
CA GLU A 306 -16.02 14.12 -13.13
C GLU A 306 -16.21 13.78 -11.64
N ASN A 307 -15.14 13.44 -10.90
CA ASN A 307 -15.22 12.92 -9.54
C ASN A 307 -14.42 13.75 -8.54
N GLU A 308 -15.00 14.87 -8.10
CA GLU A 308 -14.37 15.81 -7.16
C GLU A 308 -13.84 15.15 -5.87
N ASN A 309 -14.61 14.21 -5.31
CA ASN A 309 -14.25 13.53 -4.06
C ASN A 309 -13.02 12.63 -4.25
N LEU A 310 -12.96 11.90 -5.35
CA LEU A 310 -11.82 11.07 -5.71
C LEU A 310 -10.58 11.95 -5.93
N THR A 311 -10.70 13.03 -6.70
CA THR A 311 -9.59 13.94 -7.02
C THR A 311 -8.99 14.56 -5.77
N HIS A 312 -9.84 15.03 -4.84
CA HIS A 312 -9.40 15.52 -3.54
C HIS A 312 -8.61 14.47 -2.76
N LYS A 313 -9.14 13.25 -2.67
CA LYS A 313 -8.50 12.15 -1.93
C LYS A 313 -7.21 11.69 -2.60
N LEU A 314 -7.16 11.68 -3.93
CA LEU A 314 -5.95 11.37 -4.69
C LEU A 314 -4.85 12.38 -4.39
N PHE A 315 -5.11 13.69 -4.48
CA PHE A 315 -4.10 14.70 -4.22
C PHE A 315 -3.56 14.63 -2.78
N LYS A 316 -4.44 14.41 -1.80
CA LYS A 316 -4.01 14.17 -0.42
C LYS A 316 -3.16 12.90 -0.31
N THR A 317 -3.56 11.82 -0.97
CA THR A 317 -2.82 10.54 -0.98
C THR A 317 -1.42 10.72 -1.55
N LEU A 318 -1.30 11.34 -2.73
CA LEU A 318 -0.02 11.59 -3.39
C LEU A 318 0.86 12.54 -2.59
N GLN A 319 0.30 13.59 -1.98
CA GLN A 319 1.03 14.47 -1.06
C GLN A 319 1.69 13.64 0.06
N LEU A 320 0.93 12.78 0.73
CA LEU A 320 1.46 11.98 1.83
C LEU A 320 2.46 10.91 1.35
N HIS A 321 2.24 10.32 0.17
CA HIS A 321 3.20 9.39 -0.43
C HIS A 321 4.53 10.09 -0.73
N ILE A 322 4.50 11.29 -1.29
CA ILE A 322 5.70 12.14 -1.47
C ILE A 322 6.37 12.36 -0.12
N GLU A 323 5.65 12.84 0.89
CA GLU A 323 6.20 13.15 2.20
C GLU A 323 6.83 11.93 2.90
N THR A 324 6.28 10.74 2.68
CA THR A 324 6.69 9.50 3.38
C THR A 324 7.75 8.69 2.63
N TRP A 325 7.80 8.75 1.30
CA TRP A 325 8.76 7.95 0.50
C TRP A 325 10.21 8.35 0.79
N ASP A 326 11.07 7.42 1.16
CA ASP A 326 12.47 7.71 1.50
C ASP A 326 13.31 8.45 0.42
N GLU A 327 14.37 9.13 0.87
CA GLU A 327 15.32 9.98 0.11
C GLU A 327 16.18 9.20 -0.90
N SER A 328 16.17 7.86 -0.85
CA SER A 328 16.85 6.99 -1.80
C SER A 328 16.26 7.02 -3.22
N ASN A 329 15.11 7.67 -3.42
CA ASN A 329 14.54 7.90 -4.74
C ASN A 329 15.21 9.12 -5.39
N ASP A 330 16.18 8.87 -6.27
CA ASP A 330 16.82 9.92 -7.06
C ASP A 330 15.84 10.44 -8.12
N VAL A 331 15.12 11.51 -7.79
CA VAL A 331 14.20 12.18 -8.71
C VAL A 331 14.91 12.86 -9.89
N PHE A 332 16.24 13.00 -9.83
CA PHE A 332 17.05 13.50 -10.94
C PHE A 332 17.46 12.39 -11.91
N GLN A 333 17.18 11.13 -11.58
CA GLN A 333 17.38 10.03 -12.51
C GLN A 333 16.51 10.22 -13.75
N LYS A 334 17.12 10.05 -14.92
CA LYS A 334 16.39 10.01 -16.20
C LYS A 334 15.34 8.89 -16.15
N ASP A 335 14.17 9.16 -16.71
CA ASP A 335 13.05 8.21 -16.79
C ASP A 335 12.50 7.77 -15.41
N ASN A 336 12.65 8.62 -14.37
CA ASN A 336 12.00 8.40 -13.08
C ASN A 336 10.47 8.42 -13.24
N PHE A 337 9.85 7.23 -13.18
CA PHE A 337 8.41 7.07 -13.38
C PHE A 337 7.57 7.99 -12.48
N PHE A 338 8.03 8.26 -11.26
CA PHE A 338 7.29 9.03 -10.28
C PHE A 338 7.18 10.49 -10.72
N VAL A 339 8.29 11.06 -11.19
CA VAL A 339 8.36 12.41 -11.75
C VAL A 339 7.51 12.50 -13.01
N THR A 340 7.67 11.56 -13.95
CA THR A 340 6.89 11.53 -15.19
C THR A 340 5.38 11.50 -14.91
N TYR A 341 4.92 10.64 -14.01
CA TYR A 341 3.49 10.54 -13.73
C TYR A 341 2.96 11.79 -13.02
N LEU A 342 3.72 12.37 -12.08
CA LEU A 342 3.30 13.62 -11.45
C LEU A 342 3.29 14.79 -12.45
N ALA A 343 4.22 14.85 -13.40
CA ALA A 343 4.23 15.84 -14.47
C ALA A 343 2.96 15.74 -15.34
N ASN A 344 2.58 14.55 -15.79
CA ASN A 344 1.33 14.34 -16.54
C ASN A 344 0.09 14.78 -15.73
N LEU A 345 0.06 14.46 -14.44
CA LEU A 345 -1.02 14.91 -13.57
C LEU A 345 -1.08 16.45 -13.47
N ARG A 346 0.09 17.09 -13.42
CA ARG A 346 0.20 18.55 -13.39
C ARG A 346 -0.33 19.17 -14.68
N GLU A 347 0.01 18.61 -15.84
CA GLU A 347 -0.52 19.06 -17.14
C GLU A 347 -2.05 19.00 -17.15
N ILE A 348 -2.64 17.87 -16.73
CA ILE A 348 -4.10 17.73 -16.60
C ILE A 348 -4.70 18.84 -15.73
N VAL A 349 -4.08 19.15 -14.59
CA VAL A 349 -4.58 20.18 -13.66
C VAL A 349 -4.50 21.58 -14.27
N LEU A 350 -3.43 21.89 -15.01
CA LEU A 350 -3.24 23.18 -15.66
C LEU A 350 -4.17 23.38 -16.87
N ASP A 351 -4.39 22.32 -17.65
CA ASP A 351 -5.28 22.38 -18.81
C ASP A 351 -6.76 22.50 -18.41
N ASN A 352 -7.09 22.09 -17.17
CA ASN A 352 -8.46 22.06 -16.63
C ASN A 352 -8.62 22.88 -15.34
N GLU A 353 -7.97 24.04 -15.25
CA GLU A 353 -7.98 24.90 -14.04
C GLU A 353 -9.41 25.26 -13.55
N ILE A 354 -10.36 25.43 -14.47
CA ILE A 354 -11.73 25.84 -14.14
C ILE A 354 -12.49 24.66 -13.52
N GLU A 355 -12.45 23.51 -14.20
CA GLU A 355 -13.11 22.25 -13.82
C GLU A 355 -12.52 21.69 -12.51
N LEU A 356 -11.21 21.79 -12.33
CA LEU A 356 -10.48 21.29 -11.16
C LEU A 356 -10.26 22.35 -10.07
N SER A 357 -10.91 23.51 -10.19
CA SER A 357 -10.79 24.63 -9.24
C SER A 357 -11.09 24.23 -7.78
N HIS A 358 -12.00 23.28 -7.58
CA HIS A 358 -12.37 22.72 -6.27
C HIS A 358 -11.20 22.00 -5.55
N SER A 359 -10.25 21.47 -6.31
CA SER A 359 -9.09 20.71 -5.80
C SER A 359 -7.76 21.48 -5.89
N SER A 360 -7.76 22.69 -6.45
CA SER A 360 -6.58 23.57 -6.61
C SER A 360 -5.71 23.71 -5.35
N ARG A 361 -6.33 23.90 -4.18
CA ARG A 361 -5.60 24.00 -2.90
C ARG A 361 -4.89 22.70 -2.52
N HIS A 362 -5.49 21.55 -2.82
CA HIS A 362 -4.91 20.24 -2.52
C HIS A 362 -3.76 19.94 -3.48
N PHE A 363 -3.92 20.28 -4.76
CA PHE A 363 -2.84 20.17 -5.74
C PHE A 363 -1.65 21.06 -5.38
N LYS A 364 -1.90 22.31 -4.97
CA LYS A 364 -0.83 23.21 -4.52
C LYS A 364 -0.05 22.64 -3.33
N ARG A 365 -0.72 22.01 -2.36
CA ARG A 365 -0.04 21.37 -1.23
C ARG A 365 0.84 20.20 -1.68
N LEU A 366 0.39 19.43 -2.66
CA LEU A 366 1.19 18.38 -3.27
C LEU A 366 2.45 18.96 -3.92
N GLU A 367 2.33 20.03 -4.74
CA GLU A 367 3.50 20.70 -5.34
C GLU A 367 4.46 21.29 -4.29
N ASP A 368 3.91 21.92 -3.24
CA ASP A 368 4.69 22.47 -2.13
C ASP A 368 5.46 21.37 -1.39
N SER A 369 4.82 20.22 -1.12
CA SER A 369 5.47 19.06 -0.48
C SER A 369 6.55 18.44 -1.37
N PHE A 370 6.30 18.33 -2.68
CA PHE A 370 7.33 17.90 -3.64
C PHE A 370 8.54 18.81 -3.60
N LYS A 371 8.33 20.12 -3.70
CA LYS A 371 9.40 21.12 -3.68
C LYS A 371 10.15 21.14 -2.36
N LEU A 372 9.43 21.03 -1.23
CA LEU A 372 10.03 20.99 0.09
C LEU A 372 10.93 19.77 0.25
N LYS A 373 10.51 18.62 -0.28
CA LYS A 373 11.23 17.36 -0.15
C LYS A 373 12.46 17.29 -1.07
N PHE A 374 12.30 17.62 -2.34
CA PHE A 374 13.34 17.43 -3.35
C PHE A 374 14.14 18.69 -3.67
N GLY A 375 13.76 19.84 -3.09
CA GLY A 375 14.44 21.13 -3.32
C GLY A 375 14.19 21.74 -4.71
N ILE A 376 13.43 21.08 -5.58
CA ILE A 376 13.10 21.51 -6.94
C ILE A 376 11.60 21.45 -7.18
N SER A 377 11.04 22.39 -7.96
CA SER A 377 9.63 22.30 -8.32
C SER A 377 9.42 21.24 -9.40
N LEU A 378 8.23 20.62 -9.40
CA LEU A 378 7.87 19.64 -10.42
C LEU A 378 7.94 20.23 -11.83
N ALA A 379 7.57 21.51 -11.99
CA ALA A 379 7.67 22.24 -13.26
C ALA A 379 9.11 22.39 -13.75
N ASP A 380 10.05 22.72 -12.85
CA ASP A 380 11.45 22.89 -13.21
C ASP A 380 12.10 21.54 -13.57
N LEU A 381 11.74 20.48 -12.84
CA LEU A 381 12.27 19.14 -13.06
C LEU A 381 11.80 18.54 -14.40
N ASP A 382 10.53 18.75 -14.76
CA ASP A 382 10.00 18.35 -16.06
C ASP A 382 10.71 19.07 -17.22
N MET A 383 11.01 20.36 -17.05
CA MET A 383 11.82 21.10 -18.03
C MET A 383 13.23 20.53 -18.17
N ILE A 384 13.86 20.07 -17.08
CA ILE A 384 15.19 19.46 -17.11
C ILE A 384 15.14 18.12 -17.86
N ASN A 385 14.14 17.30 -17.59
CA ASN A 385 14.00 15.98 -18.21
C ASN A 385 13.63 16.05 -19.69
N ASN A 386 12.92 17.11 -20.12
CA ASN A 386 12.56 17.34 -21.52
C ASN A 386 13.59 18.19 -22.29
N CYS A 387 14.63 18.71 -21.61
CA CYS A 387 15.78 19.31 -22.28
C CYS A 387 16.80 18.21 -22.66
N ASP A 388 16.68 17.65 -23.86
CA ASP A 388 17.80 16.88 -24.44
C ASP A 388 19.03 17.80 -24.64
N PRO A 389 20.27 17.31 -24.41
CA PRO A 389 21.49 18.04 -24.74
C PRO A 389 21.73 18.23 -26.25
#